data_AF-F2UN44-F1
#
_entry.id   AF-F2UN44-F1
#
_cell.length_a   1.000
_cell.length_b   1.000
_cell.length_c   1.000
_cell.angle_alpha   90.00
_cell.angle_beta   90.00
_cell.angle_gamma   90.00
#
_symmetry.space_group_name_H-M   'P 1'
#
loop_
_entity.id
_entity.type
_entity.pdbx_description
1 polymer ?
#
loop_
_entity_poly.entity_id
_entity_poly.type
_entity_poly.pdbx_seq_one_letter_code
_entity_poly.pdbx_strand_id
1 'polypeptide(L)'
;MIGLGGILRWAIRPLDKLWLASAAVVGTAMTAPMVVLNSMKHGRSHALSTFGLWQSCAQVPFFGRYAFAGLVHLAAPYTASVNPMLTVMTSDYAEGFILERPWLHNPFNSVHAVAMTNLGEFVSGILVTSQIEQMTLHGDFKIRGIVTGLSTTYHKK
;
A
#
# COMPACT_ATOMS: atom_id res chain seq x y z
N MET A 1 -0.84 24.58 21.45
CA MET A 1 -0.56 24.08 22.81
C MET A 1 -0.05 22.66 22.71
N ILE A 2 1.26 22.44 22.84
CA ILE A 2 1.85 21.09 22.82
C ILE A 2 1.62 20.50 24.22
N GLY A 3 0.43 19.95 24.46
CA GLY A 3 0.16 19.20 25.69
C GLY A 3 1.00 17.93 25.76
N LEU A 4 1.03 17.28 26.93
CA LEU A 4 1.76 16.03 27.18
C LEU A 4 1.47 14.94 26.10
N GLY A 5 0.23 14.90 25.60
CA GLY A 5 -0.17 14.03 24.49
C GLY A 5 0.47 14.38 23.14
N GLY A 6 0.79 15.64 22.86
CA GLY A 6 1.49 16.05 21.63
C GLY A 6 2.95 15.58 21.61
N ILE A 7 3.62 15.62 22.77
CA ILE A 7 5.01 15.14 22.95
C ILE A 7 5.06 13.63 22.78
N LEU A 8 4.12 12.90 23.41
CA LEU A 8 4.02 11.45 23.29
C LEU A 8 3.74 11.01 21.83
N ARG A 9 2.87 11.74 21.12
CA ARG A 9 2.59 11.49 19.68
C ARG A 9 3.84 11.67 18.81
N TRP A 10 4.65 12.67 19.10
CA TRP A 10 5.92 12.90 18.40
C TRP A 10 6.98 11.84 18.71
N ALA A 11 7.02 11.34 19.95
CA ALA A 11 7.93 10.27 20.36
C ALA A 11 7.56 8.90 19.75
N ILE A 12 6.27 8.62 19.56
CA ILE A 12 5.79 7.34 19.00
C ILE A 12 5.92 7.28 17.47
N ARG A 13 5.78 8.41 16.77
CA ARG A 13 5.87 8.45 15.30
C ARG A 13 7.16 7.87 14.71
N PRO A 14 8.38 8.15 15.22
CA PRO A 14 9.60 7.52 14.73
C PRO A 14 9.64 6.02 15.05
N LEU A 15 9.14 5.59 16.21
CA LEU A 15 9.04 4.17 16.56
C LEU A 15 8.13 3.41 15.58
N ASP A 16 7.01 4.01 15.18
CA ASP A 16 6.12 3.44 14.18
C ASP A 16 6.80 3.27 12.81
N LYS A 17 7.52 4.30 12.37
CA LYS A 17 8.29 4.23 11.12
C LYS A 17 9.40 3.18 11.18
N LEU A 18 10.09 3.09 12.31
CA LEU A 18 11.14 2.08 12.55
C LEU A 18 10.56 0.66 12.53
N TRP A 19 9.41 0.45 13.18
CA TRP A 19 8.72 -0.84 13.16
C TRP A 19 8.27 -1.23 11.75
N LEU A 20 7.71 -0.28 11.01
CA LEU A 20 7.30 -0.55 9.63
C LEU A 20 8.50 -0.87 8.74
N ALA A 21 9.60 -0.10 8.88
CA ALA A 21 10.82 -0.33 8.11
C ALA A 21 11.43 -1.70 8.43
N SER A 22 11.50 -2.08 9.71
CA SER A 22 12.04 -3.39 10.10
C SER A 22 11.13 -4.53 9.60
N ALA A 23 9.81 -4.39 9.73
CA ALA A 23 8.85 -5.37 9.21
C ALA A 23 8.92 -5.49 7.68
N ALA A 24 9.12 -4.39 6.96
CA ALA A 24 9.30 -4.38 5.51
C ALA A 24 10.61 -5.08 5.09
N VAL A 25 11.72 -4.85 5.81
CA VAL A 25 13.00 -5.51 5.55
C VAL A 25 12.88 -7.03 5.75
N VAL A 26 12.33 -7.46 6.89
CA VAL A 26 12.09 -8.88 7.20
C VAL A 26 11.15 -9.49 6.16
N GLY A 27 10.03 -8.82 5.88
CA GLY A 27 9.07 -9.27 4.87
C GLY A 27 9.68 -9.40 3.49
N THR A 28 10.56 -8.47 3.09
CA THR A 28 11.24 -8.52 1.78
C THR A 28 12.17 -9.72 1.69
N ALA A 29 12.97 -9.98 2.74
CA ALA A 29 13.83 -11.15 2.80
C ALA A 29 13.02 -12.47 2.71
N MET A 30 11.88 -12.53 3.40
CA MET A 30 10.98 -13.71 3.36
C MET A 30 10.24 -13.85 2.02
N THR A 31 9.98 -12.75 1.32
CA THR A 31 9.24 -12.74 0.05
C THR A 31 10.13 -13.00 -1.16
N ALA A 32 11.45 -12.71 -1.07
CA ALA A 32 12.38 -12.88 -2.17
C ALA A 32 12.36 -14.30 -2.80
N PRO A 33 12.35 -15.41 -2.03
CA PRO A 33 12.19 -16.75 -2.59
C PRO A 33 10.86 -16.93 -3.35
N MET A 34 9.76 -16.35 -2.84
CA MET A 34 8.46 -16.45 -3.49
C MET A 34 8.42 -15.67 -4.81
N VAL A 35 9.12 -14.54 -4.91
CA VAL A 35 9.28 -13.80 -6.18
C VAL A 35 10.09 -14.61 -7.18
N VAL A 36 11.18 -15.26 -6.74
CA VAL A 36 11.98 -16.14 -7.60
C VAL A 36 11.14 -17.32 -8.10
N LEU A 37 10.43 -18.01 -7.21
CA LEU A 37 9.54 -19.11 -7.58
C LEU A 37 8.44 -18.66 -8.53
N ASN A 38 7.84 -17.49 -8.30
CA ASN A 38 6.83 -16.92 -9.20
C ASN A 38 7.44 -16.58 -10.57
N SER A 39 8.66 -16.05 -10.60
CA SER A 39 9.41 -15.76 -11.83
C SER A 39 9.74 -17.02 -12.63
N MET A 40 9.99 -18.14 -11.96
CA MET A 40 10.24 -19.43 -12.62
C MET A 40 8.95 -20.02 -13.21
N LYS A 41 7.79 -19.82 -12.55
CA LYS A 41 6.50 -20.38 -12.97
C LYS A 41 5.83 -19.57 -14.09
N HIS A 42 5.81 -18.25 -13.97
CA HIS A 42 5.02 -17.36 -14.83
C HIS A 42 5.89 -16.41 -15.68
N GLY A 43 7.21 -16.49 -15.55
CA GLY A 43 8.15 -15.60 -16.21
C GLY A 43 8.46 -14.34 -15.40
N ARG A 44 9.63 -13.75 -15.69
CA ARG A 44 10.16 -12.61 -14.94
C ARG A 44 9.28 -11.37 -15.01
N SER A 45 8.71 -11.08 -16.19
CA SER A 45 7.89 -9.88 -16.39
C SER A 45 6.61 -9.91 -15.55
N HIS A 46 5.95 -11.07 -15.48
CA HIS A 46 4.78 -11.24 -14.60
C HIS A 46 5.18 -11.16 -13.13
N ALA A 47 6.25 -11.83 -12.70
CA ALA A 47 6.65 -11.85 -11.29
C ALA A 47 7.09 -10.49 -10.73
N LEU A 48 7.61 -9.60 -11.59
CA LEU A 48 8.01 -8.24 -11.21
C LEU A 48 6.89 -7.21 -11.40
N SER A 49 5.75 -7.60 -11.97
CA SER A 49 4.57 -6.73 -12.05
C SER A 49 4.01 -6.44 -10.66
N THR A 50 3.25 -5.37 -10.53
CA THR A 50 2.55 -4.99 -9.29
C THR A 50 1.71 -6.14 -8.74
N PHE A 51 0.97 -6.83 -9.62
CA PHE A 51 0.14 -7.98 -9.25
C PHE A 51 0.98 -9.19 -8.85
N GLY A 52 2.03 -9.51 -9.61
CA GLY A 52 2.92 -10.63 -9.30
C GLY A 52 3.71 -10.45 -7.99
N LEU A 53 4.17 -9.22 -7.72
CA LEU A 53 4.82 -8.85 -6.47
C LEU A 53 3.86 -9.00 -5.29
N TRP A 54 2.62 -8.54 -5.43
CA TRP A 54 1.59 -8.75 -4.43
C TRP A 54 1.33 -10.24 -4.19
N GLN A 55 1.17 -11.06 -5.24
CA GLN A 55 0.95 -12.50 -5.09
C GLN A 55 2.07 -13.18 -4.30
N SER A 56 3.32 -12.82 -4.58
CA SER A 56 4.47 -13.33 -3.84
C SER A 56 4.47 -12.84 -2.38
N CYS A 57 4.14 -11.57 -2.14
CA CYS A 57 4.00 -11.02 -0.78
C CYS A 57 2.88 -11.71 -0.01
N ALA A 58 1.70 -11.90 -0.61
CA ALA A 58 0.53 -12.48 0.04
C ALA A 58 0.73 -13.94 0.49
N GLN A 59 1.68 -14.65 -0.13
CA GLN A 59 2.05 -16.02 0.27
C GLN A 59 2.90 -16.06 1.55
N VAL A 60 3.47 -14.93 1.98
CA VAL A 60 4.26 -14.83 3.21
C VAL A 60 3.38 -14.35 4.36
N PRO A 61 3.07 -15.22 5.34
CA PRO A 61 2.18 -14.86 6.43
C PRO A 61 2.80 -13.77 7.31
N PHE A 62 1.94 -12.92 7.87
CA PHE A 62 2.25 -11.81 8.77
C PHE A 62 3.07 -10.65 8.16
N PHE A 63 4.20 -10.96 7.51
CA PHE A 63 5.19 -9.96 7.08
C PHE A 63 5.11 -9.57 5.60
N GLY A 64 4.52 -10.41 4.75
CA GLY A 64 4.46 -10.16 3.31
C GLY A 64 3.78 -8.83 2.93
N ARG A 65 2.67 -8.51 3.59
CA ARG A 65 1.98 -7.21 3.41
C ARG A 65 2.86 -5.99 3.72
N TYR A 66 3.79 -6.10 4.68
CA TYR A 66 4.71 -5.00 5.01
C TYR A 66 5.82 -4.87 3.96
N ALA A 67 6.25 -5.98 3.35
CA ALA A 67 7.14 -5.93 2.20
C ALA A 67 6.49 -5.15 1.06
N PHE A 68 5.24 -5.49 0.73
CA PHE A 68 4.47 -4.79 -0.29
C PHE A 68 4.24 -3.32 0.05
N ALA A 69 3.85 -3.01 1.30
CA ALA A 69 3.70 -1.63 1.76
C ALA A 69 5.01 -0.84 1.67
N GLY A 70 6.15 -1.48 1.98
CA GLY A 70 7.48 -0.87 1.80
C GLY A 70 7.76 -0.48 0.35
N LEU A 71 7.43 -1.35 -0.61
CA LEU A 71 7.54 -1.06 -2.05
C LEU A 71 6.63 0.11 -2.46
N VAL A 72 5.37 0.09 -2.03
CA VAL A 72 4.41 1.18 -2.26
C VAL A 72 4.93 2.49 -1.69
N HIS A 73 5.49 2.49 -0.48
CA HIS A 73 5.97 3.71 0.17
C HIS A 73 7.20 4.31 -0.51
N LEU A 74 8.06 3.46 -1.08
CA LEU A 74 9.19 3.91 -1.88
C LEU A 74 8.73 4.51 -3.22
N ALA A 75 7.76 3.86 -3.87
CA ALA A 75 7.23 4.30 -5.18
C ALA A 75 6.33 5.55 -5.08
N ALA A 76 5.56 5.69 -4.00
CA ALA A 76 4.57 6.74 -3.81
C ALA A 76 4.71 7.38 -2.39
N PRO A 77 5.64 8.33 -2.20
CA PRO A 77 5.90 8.94 -0.90
C PRO A 77 4.70 9.65 -0.26
N TYR A 78 3.79 10.23 -1.07
CA TYR A 78 2.58 10.85 -0.55
C TYR A 78 1.60 9.81 0.01
N THR A 79 1.39 8.70 -0.71
CA THR A 79 0.62 7.55 -0.23
C THR A 79 1.21 7.00 1.07
N ALA A 80 2.54 6.98 1.19
CA ALA A 80 3.22 6.57 2.43
C ALA A 80 2.86 7.42 3.65
N SER A 81 2.41 8.67 3.47
CA SER A 81 2.07 9.57 4.58
C SER A 81 0.89 9.06 5.41
N VAL A 82 -0.03 8.29 4.80
CA VAL A 82 -1.19 7.69 5.47
C VAL A 82 -0.97 6.22 5.83
N ASN A 83 0.16 5.63 5.40
CA ASN A 83 0.58 4.26 5.70
C ASN A 83 -0.53 3.22 5.40
N PRO A 84 -1.02 3.13 4.15
CA PRO A 84 -2.06 2.17 3.79
C PRO A 84 -1.47 0.77 3.70
N MET A 85 -2.27 -0.20 4.13
CA MET A 85 -1.97 -1.62 4.07
C MET A 85 -2.97 -2.31 3.16
N LEU A 86 -2.48 -3.09 2.21
CA LEU A 86 -3.33 -3.93 1.38
C LEU A 86 -3.59 -5.26 2.11
N THR A 87 -4.85 -5.71 2.15
CA THR A 87 -5.27 -6.98 2.75
C THR A 87 -5.54 -8.01 1.67
N VAL A 88 -6.23 -7.61 0.60
CA VAL A 88 -6.62 -8.47 -0.52
C VAL A 88 -6.38 -7.71 -1.82
N MET A 89 -5.90 -8.41 -2.84
CA MET A 89 -5.99 -7.96 -4.22
C MET A 89 -6.10 -9.17 -5.14
N THR A 90 -7.16 -9.18 -5.93
CA THR A 90 -7.44 -10.09 -7.05
C THR A 90 -7.42 -9.28 -8.35
N SER A 91 -7.87 -9.87 -9.46
CA SER A 91 -7.96 -9.19 -10.76
C SER A 91 -9.04 -8.09 -10.80
N ASP A 92 -10.05 -8.19 -9.95
CA ASP A 92 -11.30 -7.42 -9.99
C ASP A 92 -11.68 -6.79 -8.64
N TYR A 93 -10.95 -7.11 -7.57
CA TYR A 93 -11.22 -6.63 -6.23
C TYR A 93 -9.91 -6.29 -5.51
N ALA A 94 -9.92 -5.21 -4.74
CA ALA A 94 -8.84 -4.88 -3.83
C ALA A 94 -9.43 -4.32 -2.54
N GLU A 95 -8.76 -4.64 -1.43
CA GLU A 95 -9.13 -4.19 -0.11
C GLU A 95 -7.88 -3.76 0.63
N GLY A 96 -7.96 -2.61 1.29
CA GLY A 96 -6.92 -2.11 2.15
C GLY A 96 -7.48 -1.33 3.32
N PHE A 97 -6.62 -1.05 4.29
CA PHE A 97 -6.95 -0.28 5.48
C PHE A 97 -5.82 0.69 5.82
N ILE A 98 -6.14 1.67 6.66
CA ILE A 98 -5.17 2.46 7.41
C ILE A 98 -5.36 2.18 8.88
N LEU A 99 -4.28 2.20 9.65
CA LEU A 99 -4.38 2.19 11.10
C LEU A 99 -4.69 3.60 11.58
N GLU A 100 -5.65 3.73 12.49
CA GLU A 100 -5.94 5.00 13.13
C GLU A 100 -4.71 5.45 13.95
N ARG A 101 -4.21 6.63 13.60
CA ARG A 101 -2.97 7.16 14.14
C ARG A 101 -3.16 8.60 14.57
N PRO A 102 -2.58 9.02 15.71
CA PRO A 102 -2.77 10.36 16.21
C PRO A 102 -2.35 11.51 15.27
N TRP A 103 -1.44 11.27 14.32
CA TRP A 103 -1.01 12.24 13.31
C TRP A 103 -1.86 12.23 12.04
N LEU A 104 -2.82 11.30 11.93
CA LEU A 104 -3.85 11.28 10.89
C LEU A 104 -5.17 11.89 11.37
N HIS A 105 -5.22 12.40 12.61
CA HIS A 105 -6.45 12.99 13.15
C HIS A 105 -6.63 14.42 12.65
N ASN A 106 -7.88 14.77 12.38
CA ASN A 106 -8.30 16.15 12.19
C ASN A 106 -8.41 16.88 13.56
N PRO A 107 -8.63 18.22 13.56
CA PRO A 107 -8.82 19.00 14.79
C PRO A 107 -10.01 18.58 15.66
N PHE A 108 -10.92 17.74 15.15
CA PHE A 108 -12.10 17.22 15.84
C PHE A 108 -11.91 15.79 16.37
N ASN A 109 -10.66 15.30 16.41
CA ASN A 109 -10.28 14.00 16.94
C ASN A 109 -10.96 12.80 16.25
N SER A 110 -11.10 12.86 14.92
CA SER A 110 -11.40 11.69 14.09
C SER A 110 -10.39 11.60 12.95
N VAL A 111 -10.38 10.48 12.21
CA VAL A 111 -9.51 10.31 11.04
C VAL A 111 -9.76 11.45 10.04
N HIS A 112 -8.69 12.02 9.50
CA HIS A 112 -8.80 13.09 8.52
C HIS A 112 -9.50 12.59 7.26
N ALA A 113 -10.52 13.33 6.83
CA ALA A 113 -11.25 13.10 5.58
C ALA A 113 -10.32 12.80 4.37
N VAL A 114 -9.26 13.60 4.21
CA VAL A 114 -8.28 13.41 3.13
C VAL A 114 -7.50 12.10 3.27
N ALA A 115 -7.21 11.63 4.49
CA ALA A 115 -6.55 10.34 4.68
C ALA A 115 -7.43 9.17 4.23
N MET A 116 -8.75 9.25 4.45
CA MET A 116 -9.71 8.25 3.95
C MET A 116 -9.83 8.32 2.42
N THR A 117 -9.83 9.52 1.84
CA THR A 117 -9.81 9.69 0.37
C THR A 117 -8.54 9.09 -0.23
N ASN A 118 -7.37 9.35 0.35
CA ASN A 118 -6.10 8.79 -0.12
C ASN A 118 -6.08 7.26 -0.03
N LEU A 119 -6.69 6.66 0.99
CA LEU A 119 -6.86 5.20 1.06
C LEU A 119 -7.70 4.69 -0.11
N GLY A 120 -8.84 5.33 -0.39
CA GLY A 120 -9.71 4.97 -1.52
C GLY A 120 -9.02 5.11 -2.88
N GLU A 121 -8.31 6.21 -3.08
CA GLU A 121 -7.49 6.44 -4.28
C GLU A 121 -6.40 5.37 -4.43
N PHE A 122 -5.70 5.03 -3.35
CA PHE A 122 -4.67 3.99 -3.37
C PHE A 122 -5.23 2.62 -3.74
N VAL A 123 -6.30 2.17 -3.08
CA VAL A 123 -6.87 0.82 -3.30
C VAL A 123 -7.46 0.70 -4.70
N SER A 124 -8.18 1.72 -5.18
CA SER A 124 -8.72 1.73 -6.54
C SER A 124 -7.61 1.85 -7.60
N GLY A 125 -6.65 2.75 -7.37
CA GLY A 125 -5.54 3.01 -8.27
C GLY A 125 -4.64 1.79 -8.44
N ILE A 126 -4.28 1.10 -7.36
CA ILE A 126 -3.41 -0.08 -7.44
C ILE A 126 -4.08 -1.25 -8.16
N LEU A 127 -5.39 -1.45 -7.94
CA LEU A 127 -6.16 -2.46 -8.67
C LEU A 127 -6.13 -2.17 -10.18
N VAL A 128 -6.57 -0.98 -10.58
CA VAL A 128 -6.67 -0.60 -12.01
C VAL A 128 -5.31 -0.60 -12.69
N THR A 129 -4.30 0.01 -12.07
CA THR A 129 -2.95 0.09 -12.66
C THR A 129 -2.30 -1.27 -12.76
N SER A 130 -2.51 -2.18 -11.79
CA SER A 130 -2.01 -3.55 -11.88
C SER A 130 -2.63 -4.31 -13.07
N GLN A 131 -3.92 -4.09 -13.35
CA GLN A 131 -4.59 -4.72 -14.51
C GLN A 131 -4.12 -4.12 -15.84
N ILE A 132 -3.94 -2.80 -15.91
CA ILE A 132 -3.37 -2.13 -17.09
C ILE A 132 -1.95 -2.67 -17.37
N GLU A 133 -1.16 -2.90 -16.33
CA GLU A 133 0.16 -3.51 -16.43
C GLU A 133 0.08 -4.94 -16.96
N GLN A 134 -0.83 -5.79 -16.44
CA GLN A 134 -1.04 -7.14 -16.99
C GLN A 134 -1.41 -7.12 -18.47
N MET A 135 -2.33 -6.24 -18.88
CA MET A 135 -2.71 -6.09 -20.29
C MET A 135 -1.54 -5.66 -21.16
N THR A 136 -0.69 -4.75 -20.66
CA THR A 136 0.52 -4.30 -21.36
C THR A 136 1.58 -5.41 -21.46
N LEU A 137 1.66 -6.30 -20.48
CA LEU A 137 2.60 -7.43 -20.49
C LEU A 137 2.18 -8.54 -21.46
N HIS A 138 0.87 -8.73 -21.66
CA HIS A 138 0.32 -9.77 -22.53
C HIS A 138 -0.07 -9.27 -23.93
N GLY A 139 -0.14 -7.95 -24.14
CA GLY A 139 -0.53 -7.34 -25.41
C GLY A 139 0.64 -6.71 -26.17
N ASP A 140 0.44 -6.48 -27.46
CA ASP A 140 1.44 -5.86 -28.35
C ASP A 140 1.54 -4.33 -28.18
N PHE A 141 0.74 -3.73 -27.30
CA PHE A 141 0.64 -2.29 -27.12
C PHE A 141 0.73 -1.86 -25.66
N LYS A 142 1.40 -0.72 -25.45
CA LYS A 142 1.63 -0.15 -24.12
C LYS A 142 0.48 0.74 -23.70
N ILE A 143 -0.24 0.33 -22.65
CA ILE A 143 -1.36 1.09 -22.09
C ILE A 143 -0.87 1.89 -20.87
N ARG A 144 -1.35 3.12 -20.74
CA ARG A 144 -1.12 3.96 -19.56
C ARG A 144 -2.44 4.60 -19.14
N GLY A 145 -2.66 4.68 -17.84
CA GLY A 145 -3.83 5.35 -17.25
C GLY A 145 -3.39 6.39 -16.25
N ILE A 146 -4.18 7.46 -16.13
CA ILE A 146 -4.09 8.44 -15.05
C ILE A 146 -5.50 8.70 -14.53
N VAL A 147 -5.63 8.92 -13.23
CA VAL A 147 -6.90 9.32 -12.62
C VAL A 147 -7.23 10.73 -13.09
N THR A 148 -8.38 10.90 -13.73
CA THR A 148 -8.85 12.20 -14.23
C THR A 148 -9.84 12.88 -13.27
N GLY A 149 -10.37 12.15 -12.31
CA GLY A 149 -11.30 12.66 -11.30
C GLY A 149 -11.47 11.68 -10.15
N LEU A 150 -11.67 12.24 -8.95
CA LEU A 150 -11.92 11.51 -7.71
C LEU A 150 -13.03 12.25 -6.95
N SER A 151 -14.00 11.51 -6.43
CA SER A 151 -15.09 12.06 -5.63
C SER A 151 -15.30 11.18 -4.40
N THR A 152 -15.31 11.80 -3.22
CA THR A 152 -15.50 11.10 -1.94
C THR A 152 -16.65 11.74 -1.19
N THR A 153 -17.56 10.91 -0.67
CA THR A 153 -18.63 11.34 0.23
C THR A 153 -18.36 10.82 1.63
N TYR A 154 -18.46 11.69 2.63
CA TYR A 154 -18.21 11.34 4.04
C TYR A 154 -19.54 11.18 4.77
N HIS A 155 -19.83 9.97 5.22
CA HIS A 155 -21.10 9.66 5.87
C HIS A 155 -21.07 9.87 7.38
N LYS A 156 -19.90 9.62 8.01
CA LYS A 156 -19.73 9.66 9.47
C LYS A 156 -18.30 10.06 9.81
N LYS A 157 -18.12 10.44 11.08
CA LYS A 157 -16.83 10.55 11.74
C LYS A 157 -16.39 9.19 12.28
#